data_AF-A0A3C0PB99-F1
#
_entry.id   AF-A0A3C0PB99-F1
#
_cell.length_a   1.000
_cell.length_b   1.000
_cell.length_c   1.000
_cell.angle_alpha   90.00
_cell.angle_beta   90.00
_cell.angle_gamma   90.00
#
_symmetry.space_group_name_H-M   'P 1'
#
loop_
_entity.id
_entity.type
_entity.pdbx_description
1 polymer ?
#
loop_
_entity_poly.entity_id
_entity_poly.type
_entity_poly.pdbx_seq_one_letter_code
_entity_poly.pdbx_strand_id
1 'polypeptide(L)'
;MKNYWHKRINIPKYIAKKINTIISESKEIIETLTLENNNKICLLEVEPSLFSKVFAQNRKYLYHGDYTSPADVNDYANCRCFLTNNGLAGFAVSNDGWLTSLFSNLNCKGFLQSVKKVINQYATKLECFCTGNLSESKLIKLYEDLGFQICAKTKDDRNDMIEYYGDEFVRNFTQYYGVPYHVFMIASNKKIRQIKIFDNYYVAHEYIKK
;
A
#
# COMPACT_ATOMS: atom_id res chain seq x y z
N MET A 1 18.82 -15.56 11.49
CA MET A 1 18.18 -15.05 10.26
C MET A 1 16.77 -14.59 10.59
N LYS A 2 16.46 -13.30 10.42
CA LYS A 2 15.17 -12.71 10.81
C LYS A 2 14.12 -13.06 9.75
N ASN A 3 13.11 -13.82 10.14
CA ASN A 3 11.88 -14.00 9.36
C ASN A 3 11.15 -12.66 9.26
N TYR A 4 11.53 -11.83 8.28
CA TYR A 4 10.97 -10.49 8.07
C TYR A 4 9.47 -10.50 7.71
N TRP A 5 8.88 -11.67 7.41
CA TRP A 5 7.56 -11.76 6.78
C TRP A 5 6.52 -12.60 7.53
N HIS A 6 6.84 -13.19 8.70
CA HIS A 6 6.00 -14.27 9.25
C HIS A 6 5.48 -14.09 10.68
N LYS A 7 5.91 -13.07 11.42
CA LYS A 7 5.29 -12.77 12.71
C LYS A 7 4.65 -11.40 12.65
N ARG A 8 3.37 -11.32 13.00
CA ARG A 8 2.74 -10.04 13.35
C ARG A 8 3.51 -9.52 14.56
N ILE A 9 4.44 -8.59 14.33
CA ILE A 9 5.18 -7.96 15.41
C ILE A 9 4.34 -6.76 15.81
N ASN A 10 3.70 -6.84 16.97
CA ASN A 10 3.01 -5.68 17.52
C ASN A 10 4.03 -4.56 17.67
N ILE A 11 3.69 -3.37 17.16
CA ILE A 11 4.51 -2.18 17.37
C ILE A 11 4.68 -1.97 18.88
N PRO A 12 5.91 -1.93 19.41
CA PRO A 12 6.13 -1.66 20.83
C PRO A 12 5.53 -0.32 21.24
N LYS A 13 4.95 -0.23 22.44
CA LYS A 13 4.31 1.01 22.94
C LYS A 13 5.21 2.25 22.85
N TYR A 14 6.52 2.11 23.08
CA TYR A 14 7.47 3.22 22.99
C TYR A 14 7.67 3.71 21.54
N ILE A 15 7.58 2.82 20.54
CA ILE A 15 7.62 3.20 19.11
C ILE A 15 6.32 3.90 18.73
N ALA A 16 5.16 3.37 19.14
CA ALA A 16 3.87 4.03 18.91
C ALA A 16 3.82 5.43 19.52
N LYS A 17 4.37 5.61 20.73
CA LYS A 17 4.50 6.92 21.37
C LYS A 17 5.40 7.86 20.57
N LYS A 18 6.55 7.37 20.09
CA LYS A 18 7.47 8.15 19.25
C LYS A 18 6.79 8.61 17.95
N ILE A 19 6.04 7.72 17.29
CA ILE A 19 5.26 8.06 16.09
C ILE A 19 4.21 9.13 16.39
N ASN A 20 3.48 9.00 17.50
CA ASN A 20 2.47 9.99 17.89
C ASN A 20 3.10 11.38 18.13
N THR A 21 4.23 11.45 18.83
CA THR A 21 4.98 12.70 19.03
C THR A 21 5.40 13.35 17.71
N ILE A 22 5.78 12.55 16.71
CA ILE A 22 6.13 13.05 15.38
C ILE A 22 4.92 13.70 14.68
N ILE A 23 3.70 13.21 14.94
CA ILE A 23 2.48 13.65 14.24
C ILE A 23 1.77 14.82 14.93
N SER A 24 1.98 15.02 16.24
CA SER A 24 1.30 16.08 17.00
C SER A 24 1.56 17.51 16.50
N GLU A 25 2.48 17.68 15.54
CA GLU A 25 2.81 18.95 14.90
C GLU A 25 1.95 19.26 13.65
N SER A 26 1.21 18.29 13.10
CA SER A 26 0.36 18.45 11.91
C SER A 26 -1.12 18.67 12.28
N LYS A 27 -1.79 19.63 11.62
CA LYS A 27 -3.03 20.27 12.12
C LYS A 27 -4.27 20.17 11.25
N GLU A 28 -4.25 19.52 10.08
CA GLU A 28 -5.47 19.40 9.28
C GLU A 28 -6.14 18.03 9.44
N ILE A 29 -7.28 18.01 10.14
CA ILE A 29 -8.14 16.84 10.21
C ILE A 29 -9.00 16.81 8.96
N ILE A 30 -8.82 15.77 8.14
CA ILE A 30 -9.59 15.55 6.92
C ILE A 30 -10.92 14.85 7.23
N GLU A 31 -10.87 13.82 8.09
CA GLU A 31 -12.04 13.01 8.41
C GLU A 31 -11.91 12.36 9.79
N THR A 32 -13.05 12.13 10.45
CA THR A 32 -13.12 11.24 11.61
C THR A 32 -13.60 9.87 11.14
N LEU A 33 -12.69 8.90 11.14
CA LEU A 33 -12.95 7.53 10.74
C LEU A 33 -13.61 6.77 11.88
N THR A 34 -14.64 5.98 11.56
CA THR A 34 -15.24 5.01 12.49
C THR A 34 -14.75 3.61 12.12
N LEU A 35 -14.02 2.98 13.03
CA LEU A 35 -13.47 1.63 12.90
C LEU A 35 -14.44 0.61 13.54
N GLU A 36 -14.11 -0.68 13.48
CA GLU A 36 -14.90 -1.70 14.17
C GLU A 36 -14.99 -1.41 15.69
N ASN A 37 -16.11 -1.82 16.30
CA ASN A 37 -16.46 -1.57 17.71
C ASN A 37 -16.60 -0.07 18.07
N ASN A 38 -16.98 0.78 17.11
CA ASN A 38 -17.17 2.23 17.30
C ASN A 38 -15.91 2.99 17.77
N ASN A 39 -14.72 2.43 17.52
CA ASN A 39 -13.47 3.14 17.77
C ASN A 39 -13.33 4.28 16.76
N LYS A 40 -13.12 5.51 17.24
CA LYS A 40 -12.91 6.68 16.38
C LYS A 40 -11.43 7.02 16.27
N ILE A 41 -11.00 7.37 15.06
CA ILE A 41 -9.65 7.84 14.80
C ILE A 41 -9.70 8.96 13.76
N CYS A 42 -8.87 9.99 13.92
CA CYS A 42 -8.82 11.06 12.92
C CYS A 42 -7.85 10.70 11.81
N LEU A 43 -8.20 11.00 10.57
CA LEU A 43 -7.32 11.01 9.42
C LEU A 43 -6.81 12.43 9.21
N LEU A 44 -5.50 12.57 9.06
CA LEU A 44 -4.79 13.82 8.87
C LEU A 44 -4.15 13.83 7.49
N GLU A 45 -4.19 14.95 6.78
CA GLU A 45 -3.29 15.20 5.65
C GLU A 45 -1.96 15.74 6.18
N VAL A 46 -0.86 15.18 5.69
CA VAL A 46 0.48 15.48 6.19
C VAL A 46 1.44 15.75 5.06
N GLU A 47 2.48 16.52 5.37
CA GLU A 47 3.59 16.74 4.45
C GLU A 47 4.27 15.41 4.06
N PRO A 48 4.69 15.23 2.79
CA PRO A 48 5.41 14.05 2.33
C PRO A 48 6.57 13.61 3.22
N SER A 49 7.37 14.58 3.68
CA SER A 49 8.53 14.30 4.53
C SER A 49 8.14 13.69 5.88
N LEU A 50 6.98 14.07 6.43
CA LEU A 50 6.43 13.51 7.66
C LEU A 50 5.91 12.09 7.42
N PHE A 51 5.19 11.89 6.32
CA PHE A 51 4.72 10.57 5.89
C PHE A 51 5.89 9.59 5.74
N SER A 52 6.94 9.95 4.98
CA SER A 52 8.14 9.11 4.80
C SER A 52 8.73 8.65 6.14
N LYS A 53 8.88 9.58 7.09
CA LYS A 53 9.44 9.28 8.43
C LYS A 53 8.57 8.30 9.21
N VAL A 54 7.26 8.54 9.27
CA VAL A 54 6.31 7.69 10.00
C VAL A 54 6.19 6.31 9.35
N PHE A 55 6.08 6.28 8.03
CA PHE A 55 6.00 5.06 7.25
C PHE A 55 7.25 4.19 7.42
N ALA A 56 8.45 4.77 7.35
CA ALA A 56 9.70 4.04 7.57
C ALA A 56 9.79 3.38 8.97
N GLN A 57 9.11 3.93 9.99
CA GLN A 57 8.99 3.26 11.29
C GLN A 57 7.95 2.13 11.25
N ASN A 58 6.79 2.36 10.65
CA ASN A 58 5.70 1.38 10.56
C ASN A 58 6.08 0.16 9.73
N ARG A 59 6.76 0.35 8.60
CA ARG A 59 7.13 -0.69 7.64
C ARG A 59 7.95 -1.83 8.25
N LYS A 60 8.69 -1.54 9.32
CA LYS A 60 9.47 -2.52 10.09
C LYS A 60 8.61 -3.55 10.84
N TYR A 61 7.31 -3.29 10.98
CA TYR A 61 6.38 -4.07 11.79
C TYR A 61 5.15 -4.56 10.99
N LEU A 62 5.03 -4.20 9.71
CA LEU A 62 3.93 -4.63 8.87
C LEU A 62 4.03 -6.13 8.58
N TYR A 63 2.91 -6.84 8.79
CA TYR A 63 2.76 -8.24 8.40
C TYR A 63 2.28 -8.28 6.95
N HIS A 64 3.11 -8.82 6.04
CA HIS A 64 2.93 -8.79 4.58
C HIS A 64 3.19 -7.45 3.88
N GLY A 65 4.18 -6.69 4.35
CA GLY A 65 4.63 -5.49 3.67
C GLY A 65 3.54 -4.44 3.49
N ASP A 66 3.83 -3.43 2.68
CA ASP A 66 2.86 -2.41 2.29
C ASP A 66 1.81 -3.06 1.39
N TYR A 67 0.54 -2.67 1.53
CA TYR A 67 -0.49 -3.29 0.70
C TYR A 67 -0.18 -3.00 -0.78
N THR A 68 0.27 -1.78 -1.11
CA THR A 68 0.72 -1.38 -2.47
C THR A 68 2.22 -1.58 -2.64
N SER A 69 2.68 -1.71 -3.90
CA SER A 69 4.09 -1.61 -4.24
C SER A 69 4.62 -0.26 -3.74
N PRO A 70 5.54 -0.23 -2.75
CA PRO A 70 6.03 1.02 -2.23
C PRO A 70 6.85 1.69 -3.33
N ALA A 71 6.53 2.96 -3.62
CA ALA A 71 7.43 3.83 -4.36
C ALA A 71 8.81 3.81 -3.69
N ASP A 72 9.85 4.09 -4.49
CA ASP A 72 11.22 4.17 -4.00
C ASP A 72 11.26 4.96 -2.69
N VAL A 73 11.90 4.39 -1.66
CA VAL A 73 11.56 4.51 -0.22
C VAL A 73 11.52 5.94 0.34
N ASN A 74 11.88 6.95 -0.46
CA ASN A 74 12.03 8.34 -0.07
C ASN A 74 11.29 9.36 -0.95
N ASP A 75 10.55 8.98 -1.99
CA ASP A 75 9.91 9.96 -2.88
C ASP A 75 8.38 9.95 -2.81
N TYR A 76 7.87 10.55 -1.74
CA TYR A 76 6.47 10.97 -1.65
C TYR A 76 6.30 12.45 -2.05
N ALA A 77 7.32 13.12 -2.60
CA ALA A 77 7.33 14.58 -2.76
C ALA A 77 6.15 15.09 -3.60
N ASN A 78 5.69 14.28 -4.56
CA ASN A 78 4.55 14.55 -5.41
C ASN A 78 3.28 13.75 -5.01
N CYS A 79 3.17 13.36 -3.74
CA CYS A 79 2.03 12.63 -3.21
C CYS A 79 1.26 13.44 -2.17
N ARG A 80 -0.06 13.33 -2.22
CA ARG A 80 -0.92 13.66 -1.08
C ARG A 80 -0.85 12.53 -0.08
N CYS A 81 -0.46 12.84 1.14
CA CYS A 81 -0.12 11.85 2.16
C CYS A 81 -1.07 11.96 3.34
N PHE A 82 -1.57 10.81 3.80
CA PHE A 82 -2.56 10.75 4.86
C PHE A 82 -2.11 9.78 5.97
N LEU A 83 -2.20 10.23 7.21
CA LEU A 83 -1.89 9.42 8.39
C LEU A 83 -3.06 9.47 9.37
N THR A 84 -3.28 8.39 10.10
CA THR A 84 -4.10 8.47 11.30
C THR A 84 -3.42 9.34 12.35
N ASN A 85 -4.18 9.97 13.25
CA ASN A 85 -3.63 10.83 14.30
C ASN A 85 -2.68 10.12 15.29
N ASN A 86 -2.68 8.78 15.33
CA ASN A 86 -1.71 7.98 16.07
C ASN A 86 -0.55 7.46 15.20
N GLY A 87 -0.59 7.71 13.88
CA GLY A 87 0.41 7.35 12.88
C GLY A 87 0.57 5.86 12.61
N LEU A 88 -0.32 5.03 13.10
CA LEU A 88 -0.22 3.58 12.94
C LEU A 88 -0.82 3.10 11.62
N ALA A 89 -1.56 3.94 10.90
CA ALA A 89 -2.05 3.62 9.57
C ALA A 89 -2.02 4.85 8.68
N GLY A 90 -2.05 4.64 7.38
CA GLY A 90 -2.00 5.72 6.41
C GLY A 90 -1.98 5.24 4.98
N PHE A 91 -2.04 6.20 4.06
CA PHE A 91 -1.90 5.98 2.64
C PHE A 91 -1.35 7.21 1.94
N ALA A 92 -0.79 7.01 0.75
CA ALA A 92 -0.30 8.08 -0.11
C ALA A 92 -0.82 7.91 -1.52
N VAL A 93 -1.18 9.03 -2.15
CA VAL A 93 -1.69 9.06 -3.52
C VAL A 93 -0.86 10.06 -4.32
N SER A 94 -0.27 9.63 -5.44
CA SER A 94 0.46 10.54 -6.33
C SER A 94 -0.49 11.51 -7.04
N ASN A 95 0.04 12.62 -7.53
CA ASN A 95 -0.75 13.59 -8.31
C ASN A 95 -1.42 12.97 -9.55
N ASP A 96 -0.85 11.91 -10.12
CA ASP A 96 -1.42 11.19 -11.26
C ASP A 96 -2.48 10.15 -10.83
N GLY A 97 -2.82 10.07 -9.54
CA GLY A 97 -3.85 9.19 -9.00
C GLY A 97 -3.39 7.77 -8.73
N TRP A 98 -2.08 7.51 -8.58
CA TRP A 98 -1.60 6.22 -8.10
C TRP A 98 -1.72 6.13 -6.59
N LEU A 99 -2.38 5.10 -6.06
CA LEU A 99 -2.24 4.71 -4.66
C LEU A 99 -0.85 4.06 -4.50
N THR A 100 0.11 4.80 -3.95
CA THR A 100 1.52 4.41 -3.86
C THR A 100 1.87 3.73 -2.53
N SER A 101 1.18 4.09 -1.46
CA SER A 101 1.32 3.44 -0.15
C SER A 101 -0.04 3.26 0.49
N LEU A 102 -0.28 2.12 1.11
CA LEU A 102 -1.42 1.86 1.99
C LEU A 102 -0.96 0.89 3.07
N PHE A 103 -1.11 1.25 4.34
CA PHE A 103 -0.65 0.42 5.45
C PHE A 103 -1.51 0.58 6.70
N SER A 104 -1.49 -0.44 7.57
CA SER A 104 -2.13 -0.38 8.88
C SER A 104 -1.49 -1.33 9.89
N ASN A 105 -0.98 -0.76 10.97
CA ASN A 105 -0.55 -1.42 12.20
C ASN A 105 -1.56 -1.19 13.35
N LEU A 106 -2.79 -0.78 13.03
CA LEU A 106 -3.82 -0.63 14.04
C LEU A 106 -4.17 -1.99 14.67
N ASN A 107 -4.41 -1.98 15.97
CA ASN A 107 -4.85 -3.16 16.71
C ASN A 107 -6.36 -3.43 16.59
N CYS A 108 -7.05 -2.69 15.71
CA CYS A 108 -8.46 -2.83 15.40
C CYS A 108 -8.64 -2.96 13.88
N LYS A 109 -9.73 -3.61 13.48
CA LYS A 109 -10.13 -3.78 12.08
C LYS A 109 -10.98 -2.61 11.61
N GLY A 110 -11.27 -2.58 10.32
CA GLY A 110 -12.16 -1.58 9.71
C GLY A 110 -11.46 -0.36 9.09
N PHE A 111 -10.14 -0.21 9.26
CA PHE A 111 -9.40 0.92 8.69
C PHE A 111 -9.62 1.07 7.18
N LEU A 112 -9.41 -0.02 6.42
CA LEU A 112 -9.53 -0.01 4.96
C LEU A 112 -10.92 0.42 4.49
N GLN A 113 -11.97 -0.11 5.11
CA GLN A 113 -13.35 0.27 4.80
C GLN A 113 -13.62 1.74 5.16
N SER A 114 -13.05 2.22 6.27
CA SER A 114 -13.22 3.61 6.69
C SER A 114 -12.53 4.61 5.76
N VAL A 115 -11.40 4.26 5.15
CA VAL A 115 -10.67 5.16 4.24
C VAL A 115 -11.07 5.01 2.77
N LYS A 116 -11.91 4.03 2.42
CA LYS A 116 -12.34 3.76 1.04
C LYS A 116 -12.84 5.00 0.31
N LYS A 117 -13.68 5.81 0.97
CA LYS A 117 -14.24 7.02 0.37
C LYS A 117 -13.15 8.03 0.04
N VAL A 118 -12.21 8.25 0.95
CA VAL A 118 -11.09 9.20 0.77
C VAL A 118 -10.14 8.70 -0.30
N ILE A 119 -9.79 7.40 -0.29
CA ILE A 119 -8.96 6.79 -1.34
C ILE A 119 -9.60 7.00 -2.71
N ASN A 120 -10.90 6.72 -2.86
CA ASN A 120 -11.59 6.83 -4.15
C ASN A 120 -11.80 8.27 -4.64
N GLN A 121 -11.57 9.27 -3.78
CA GLN A 121 -11.56 10.68 -4.21
C GLN A 121 -10.27 11.06 -4.94
N TYR A 122 -9.16 10.36 -4.66
CA TYR A 122 -7.83 10.76 -5.13
C TYR A 122 -7.16 9.71 -5.99
N ALA A 123 -7.31 8.43 -5.65
CA ALA A 123 -6.67 7.32 -6.34
C ALA A 123 -7.58 6.75 -7.43
N THR A 124 -7.03 6.65 -8.63
CA THR A 124 -7.68 6.06 -9.81
C THR A 124 -7.01 4.78 -10.26
N LYS A 125 -5.79 4.52 -9.78
CA LYS A 125 -4.98 3.35 -10.14
C LYS A 125 -4.08 2.93 -8.99
N LEU A 126 -3.68 1.66 -9.01
CA LEU A 126 -2.70 1.12 -8.08
C LEU A 126 -1.91 0.00 -8.74
N GLU A 127 -0.73 -0.26 -8.19
CA GLU A 127 0.07 -1.42 -8.50
C GLU A 127 0.42 -2.19 -7.22
N CYS A 128 0.47 -3.52 -7.36
CA CYS A 128 0.91 -4.40 -6.29
C CYS A 128 1.58 -5.64 -6.85
N PHE A 129 2.38 -6.29 -6.01
CA PHE A 129 2.95 -7.60 -6.31
C PHE A 129 1.97 -8.70 -5.95
N CYS A 130 1.86 -9.68 -6.83
CA CYS A 130 1.16 -10.93 -6.52
C CYS A 130 2.03 -12.12 -6.91
N THR A 131 1.69 -13.26 -6.32
CA THR A 131 2.20 -14.57 -6.72
C THR A 131 1.04 -15.53 -6.92
N GLY A 132 1.28 -16.60 -7.67
CA GLY A 132 0.29 -17.66 -7.83
C GLY A 132 -0.99 -17.19 -8.54
N ASN A 133 -2.14 -17.70 -8.09
CA ASN A 133 -3.43 -17.44 -8.71
C ASN A 133 -4.07 -16.13 -8.20
N LEU A 134 -4.34 -15.19 -9.11
CA LEU A 134 -4.97 -13.90 -8.81
C LEU A 134 -6.29 -14.04 -8.04
N SER A 135 -7.12 -15.03 -8.37
CA SER A 135 -8.44 -15.20 -7.73
C SER A 135 -8.37 -15.63 -6.27
N GLU A 136 -7.20 -16.12 -5.83
CA GLU A 136 -6.94 -16.57 -4.47
C GLU A 136 -6.20 -15.53 -3.63
N SER A 137 -5.66 -14.49 -4.27
CA SER A 137 -4.92 -13.43 -3.58
C SER A 137 -5.83 -12.62 -2.66
N LYS A 138 -5.55 -12.69 -1.36
CA LYS A 138 -6.24 -11.87 -0.34
C LYS A 138 -6.01 -10.37 -0.56
N LEU A 139 -4.85 -10.01 -1.10
CA LEU A 139 -4.50 -8.63 -1.40
C LEU A 139 -5.36 -8.08 -2.55
N ILE A 140 -5.56 -8.87 -3.61
CA ILE A 140 -6.44 -8.49 -4.73
C ILE A 140 -7.87 -8.27 -4.25
N LYS A 141 -8.42 -9.21 -3.46
CA LYS A 141 -9.78 -9.07 -2.91
C LYS A 141 -9.95 -7.80 -2.08
N LEU A 142 -8.93 -7.45 -1.30
CA LEU A 142 -8.90 -6.21 -0.52
C LEU A 142 -8.98 -4.97 -1.42
N TYR A 143 -8.27 -4.98 -2.55
CA TYR A 143 -8.34 -3.88 -3.51
C TYR A 143 -9.65 -3.82 -4.28
N GLU A 144 -10.23 -4.97 -4.61
CA GLU A 144 -11.58 -5.05 -5.16
C GLU A 144 -12.61 -4.48 -4.20
N ASP A 145 -12.47 -4.75 -2.90
CA ASP A 145 -13.31 -4.14 -1.85
C ASP A 145 -13.15 -2.63 -1.76
N LEU A 146 -11.98 -2.08 -2.09
CA LEU A 146 -11.76 -0.63 -2.22
C LEU A 146 -12.37 -0.05 -3.51
N GLY A 147 -12.69 -0.88 -4.50
CA GLY A 147 -13.32 -0.48 -5.77
C GLY A 147 -12.37 -0.52 -6.98
N PHE A 148 -11.20 -1.12 -6.84
CA PHE A 148 -10.26 -1.32 -7.93
C PHE A 148 -10.54 -2.63 -8.68
N GLN A 149 -10.24 -2.66 -9.96
CA GLN A 149 -10.37 -3.86 -10.79
C GLN A 149 -9.07 -4.14 -11.52
N ILE A 150 -8.67 -5.41 -11.58
CA ILE A 150 -7.48 -5.82 -12.34
C ILE A 150 -7.68 -5.49 -13.81
N CYS A 151 -6.70 -4.82 -14.40
CA CYS A 151 -6.72 -4.43 -15.80
C CYS A 151 -5.50 -4.94 -16.58
N ALA A 152 -4.35 -5.07 -15.92
CA ALA A 152 -3.15 -5.61 -16.52
C ALA A 152 -2.30 -6.37 -15.49
N LYS A 153 -1.41 -7.23 -16.00
CA LYS A 153 -0.34 -7.85 -15.22
C LYS A 153 0.91 -8.09 -16.07
N THR A 154 2.06 -8.30 -15.43
CA THR A 154 3.26 -8.84 -16.09
C THR A 154 3.28 -10.38 -16.05
N LYS A 155 4.13 -11.01 -16.87
CA LYS A 155 4.30 -12.49 -16.88
C LYS A 155 5.22 -12.98 -15.76
N ASP A 156 6.40 -12.39 -15.66
CA ASP A 156 7.44 -12.61 -14.65
C ASP A 156 8.22 -11.29 -14.57
N ASP A 157 8.41 -10.77 -13.36
CA ASP A 157 9.14 -9.52 -13.13
C ASP A 157 10.38 -9.72 -12.27
N ARG A 158 10.89 -10.95 -12.20
CA ARG A 158 12.01 -11.28 -11.31
C ARG A 158 13.23 -10.38 -11.53
N ASN A 159 13.61 -10.12 -12.78
CA ASN A 159 14.79 -9.31 -13.09
C ASN A 159 14.61 -7.85 -12.65
N ASP A 160 13.47 -7.24 -13.00
CA ASP A 160 13.14 -5.87 -12.61
C ASP A 160 13.04 -5.78 -11.08
N MET A 161 12.43 -6.76 -10.41
CA MET A 161 12.41 -6.81 -8.95
C MET A 161 13.79 -7.00 -8.32
N ILE A 162 14.73 -7.70 -8.96
CA ILE A 162 16.10 -7.84 -8.47
C ILE A 162 16.79 -6.47 -8.53
N GLU A 163 16.58 -5.72 -9.60
CA GLU A 163 17.10 -4.36 -9.75
C GLU A 163 16.57 -3.43 -8.66
N TYR A 164 15.25 -3.46 -8.39
CA TYR A 164 14.61 -2.57 -7.41
C TYR A 164 14.77 -3.00 -5.94
N TYR A 165 14.60 -4.29 -5.63
CA TYR A 165 14.55 -4.79 -4.25
C TYR A 165 15.78 -5.59 -3.82
N GLY A 166 16.66 -5.92 -4.76
CA GLY A 166 17.85 -6.74 -4.54
C GLY A 166 17.58 -8.24 -4.62
N ASP A 167 18.60 -8.98 -5.05
CA ASP A 167 18.50 -10.44 -5.28
C ASP A 167 18.12 -11.23 -4.02
N GLU A 168 18.66 -10.87 -2.85
CA GLU A 168 18.33 -11.56 -1.60
C GLU A 168 16.83 -11.47 -1.27
N PHE A 169 16.22 -10.29 -1.48
CA PHE A 169 14.79 -10.10 -1.29
C PHE A 169 14.00 -10.99 -2.23
N VAL A 170 14.30 -10.92 -3.53
CA VAL A 170 13.53 -11.63 -4.56
C VAL A 170 13.66 -13.14 -4.42
N ARG A 171 14.85 -13.64 -4.09
CA ARG A 171 15.07 -15.06 -3.79
C ARG A 171 14.26 -15.52 -2.59
N ASN A 172 14.33 -14.79 -1.48
CA ASN A 172 13.56 -15.12 -0.29
C ASN A 172 12.05 -15.11 -0.61
N PHE A 173 11.58 -14.05 -1.27
CA PHE A 173 10.19 -13.92 -1.67
C PHE A 173 9.74 -15.09 -2.56
N THR A 174 10.52 -15.41 -3.60
CA THR A 174 10.22 -16.52 -4.52
C THR A 174 10.18 -17.87 -3.81
N GLN A 175 11.11 -18.10 -2.87
CA GLN A 175 11.16 -19.35 -2.11
C GLN A 175 9.91 -19.59 -1.25
N TYR A 176 9.35 -18.53 -0.64
CA TYR A 176 8.20 -18.66 0.27
C TYR A 176 6.85 -18.44 -0.40
N TYR A 177 6.81 -17.65 -1.49
CA TYR A 177 5.55 -17.17 -2.09
C TYR A 177 5.40 -17.51 -3.57
N GLY A 178 6.47 -17.93 -4.25
CA GLY A 178 6.49 -18.17 -5.70
C GLY A 178 6.93 -16.97 -6.52
N VAL A 179 6.98 -17.14 -7.84
CA VAL A 179 7.48 -16.10 -8.76
C VAL A 179 6.56 -14.88 -8.73
N PRO A 180 7.11 -13.68 -8.44
CA PRO A 180 6.33 -12.45 -8.41
C PRO A 180 6.01 -11.94 -9.81
N TYR A 181 4.88 -11.27 -9.92
CA TYR A 181 4.53 -10.44 -11.06
C TYR A 181 3.77 -9.20 -10.58
N HIS A 182 3.89 -8.10 -11.33
CA HIS A 182 3.12 -6.90 -11.08
C HIS A 182 1.68 -7.08 -11.53
N VAL A 183 0.75 -6.55 -10.74
CA VAL A 183 -0.66 -6.44 -11.05
C VAL A 183 -1.04 -4.97 -11.01
N PHE A 184 -1.69 -4.53 -12.08
CA PHE A 184 -2.19 -3.17 -12.20
C PHE A 184 -3.70 -3.18 -12.10
N MET A 185 -4.22 -2.30 -11.25
CA MET A 185 -5.65 -2.19 -11.00
C MET A 185 -6.10 -0.74 -11.16
N ILE A 186 -7.31 -0.54 -11.67
CA ILE A 186 -7.91 0.79 -11.86
C ILE A 186 -9.25 0.89 -11.13
N ALA A 187 -9.54 2.05 -10.57
CA ALA A 187 -10.84 2.37 -10.04
C ALA A 187 -11.80 2.59 -11.22
N SER A 188 -12.77 1.70 -11.39
CA SER A 188 -13.68 1.74 -12.54
C SER A 188 -15.05 1.18 -12.18
N ASN A 189 -16.10 1.92 -12.57
CA ASN A 189 -17.47 1.44 -12.51
C ASN A 189 -17.81 0.50 -13.69
N LYS A 190 -16.96 0.47 -14.73
CA LYS A 190 -17.09 -0.44 -15.86
C LYS A 190 -16.28 -1.70 -15.62
N LYS A 191 -16.94 -2.86 -15.75
CA LYS A 191 -16.31 -4.17 -15.61
C LYS A 191 -15.23 -4.37 -16.69
N ILE A 192 -14.00 -4.62 -16.27
CA ILE A 192 -12.93 -5.05 -17.18
C ILE A 192 -13.22 -6.47 -17.68
N ARG A 193 -13.30 -6.62 -19.01
CA ARG A 193 -13.66 -7.90 -19.65
C ARG A 193 -12.45 -8.81 -19.90
N GLN A 194 -11.26 -8.24 -20.01
CA GLN A 194 -10.04 -8.98 -20.27
C GLN A 194 -8.86 -8.31 -19.58
N ILE A 195 -8.09 -9.11 -18.83
CA ILE A 195 -6.83 -8.68 -18.23
C ILE A 195 -5.75 -8.74 -19.31
N LYS A 196 -5.06 -7.62 -19.56
CA LYS A 196 -3.92 -7.60 -20.47
C LYS A 196 -2.67 -8.16 -19.79
N ILE A 197 -1.88 -8.91 -20.54
CA ILE A 197 -0.64 -9.51 -20.05
C ILE A 197 0.52 -8.91 -20.83
N PHE A 198 1.51 -8.38 -20.12
CA PHE A 198 2.69 -7.74 -20.68
C PHE A 198 3.96 -8.51 -20.30
N ASP A 199 4.97 -8.43 -21.16
CA ASP A 199 6.30 -8.99 -20.91
C ASP A 199 7.23 -8.02 -20.19
N ASN A 200 6.85 -6.75 -20.08
CA ASN A 200 7.72 -5.68 -19.58
C ASN A 200 6.92 -4.75 -18.66
N TYR A 201 7.49 -4.45 -17.49
CA TYR A 201 6.90 -3.55 -16.49
C TYR A 201 6.59 -2.17 -17.07
N TYR A 202 7.56 -1.52 -17.71
CA TYR A 202 7.40 -0.16 -18.24
C TYR A 202 6.30 -0.05 -19.28
N VAL A 203 6.18 -1.05 -20.17
CA VAL A 203 5.09 -1.10 -21.16
C VAL A 203 3.73 -1.25 -20.48
N ALA A 204 3.64 -2.10 -19.45
CA ALA A 204 2.42 -2.25 -18.66
C ALA A 204 2.08 -0.95 -17.91
N HIS A 205 3.05 -0.31 -17.28
CA HIS A 205 2.89 0.93 -16.53
C HIS A 205 2.42 2.09 -17.42
N GLU A 206 3.03 2.26 -18.61
CA GLU A 206 2.59 3.26 -19.60
C GLU A 206 1.21 2.98 -20.19
N TYR A 207 0.80 1.70 -20.27
CA TYR A 207 -0.56 1.35 -20.67
C TYR A 207 -1.62 1.84 -19.67
N ILE A 208 -1.28 1.90 -18.38
CA ILE A 208 -2.20 2.29 -17.29
C ILE A 208 -2.23 3.80 -17.05
N LYS A 209 -1.18 4.53 -17.45
CA LYS A 209 -1.18 6.00 -17.39
C LYS A 209 -2.15 6.65 -18.36
N LYS A 210 -2.45 6.00 -19.48
CA LYS A 210 -3.33 6.48 -20.55
C LYS A 210 -4.81 6.39 -20.17
#